data_AF-A0A194Q0A4-F1
#
_entry.id   AF-A0A194Q0A4-F1
#
_cell.length_a   1.000
_cell.length_b   1.000
_cell.length_c   1.000
_cell.angle_alpha   90.00
_cell.angle_beta   90.00
_cell.angle_gamma   90.00
#
_symmetry.space_group_name_H-M   'P 1'
#
loop_
_entity.id
_entity.type
_entity.pdbx_description
1 polymer ?
#
loop_
_entity_poly.entity_id
_entity_poly.type
_entity_poly.pdbx_seq_one_letter_code
_entity_poly.pdbx_strand_id
1 'polypeptide(L)'
;MRRVLLILALATACLAYCPNPDTSGFRNSEWQPNNVLIKLMNFFYDSIALTTADTCSPQKRFISLYVLAKTYFLSSNETNYERAIAEGRHKAEKQLKQTSAAIAGPFRGLVDSILSVIDQPLNDVLTSCKPDTYQDDCKANLNDYRARYEKECKGYHNNVAVHSRLTRWANRQDAIDHTEDLVHASNTMRGDVAVLDYFQKTSAVKYKDALTELQGIVQQVKHGVFNCNALSFVNIHCL
;
A
#
# COMPACT_ATOMS: atom_id res chain seq x y z
N MET A 1 11.25 9.69 23.57
CA MET A 1 11.96 8.51 23.01
C MET A 1 10.98 7.39 22.63
N ARG A 2 10.19 7.56 21.55
CA ARG A 2 9.33 6.51 20.96
C ARG A 2 9.19 6.71 19.44
N ARG A 3 10.30 7.06 18.79
CA ARG A 3 10.44 7.14 17.32
C ARG A 3 11.59 6.25 16.80
N VAL A 4 11.99 5.23 17.58
CA VAL A 4 13.27 4.49 17.39
C VAL A 4 13.08 2.96 17.26
N LEU A 5 11.85 2.42 17.29
CA LEU A 5 11.65 0.96 17.26
C LEU A 5 11.06 0.37 15.97
N LEU A 6 10.88 1.19 14.92
CA LEU A 6 10.51 0.68 13.58
C LEU A 6 11.62 0.85 12.52
N ILE A 7 12.87 1.06 12.98
CA ILE A 7 14.06 1.20 12.12
C ILE A 7 14.93 -0.08 12.10
N LEU A 8 14.60 -1.11 12.90
CA LEU A 8 15.30 -2.41 12.86
C LEU A 8 14.51 -3.48 12.08
N ALA A 9 14.36 -3.27 10.77
CA ALA A 9 14.15 -4.35 9.80
C ALA A 9 14.75 -4.04 8.41
N LEU A 10 15.67 -3.07 8.34
CA LEU A 10 16.38 -2.64 7.11
C LEU A 10 17.67 -3.44 6.84
N ALA A 11 17.69 -4.74 7.13
CA ALA A 11 18.89 -5.57 6.92
C ALA A 11 18.57 -6.92 6.26
N THR A 12 17.91 -6.90 5.10
CA THR A 12 18.01 -7.93 4.05
C THR A 12 17.62 -7.36 2.68
N ALA A 13 18.22 -6.23 2.30
CA ALA A 13 18.28 -5.81 0.90
C ALA A 13 19.21 -6.78 0.13
N CYS A 14 18.71 -8.00 -0.18
CA CYS A 14 19.18 -8.89 -1.26
C CYS A 14 18.49 -10.27 -1.35
N LEU A 15 17.45 -10.61 -0.54
CA LEU A 15 16.95 -12.02 -0.50
C LEU A 15 15.43 -12.26 -0.55
N ALA A 16 14.55 -11.27 -0.80
CA ALA A 16 13.11 -11.52 -0.62
C ALA A 16 12.15 -10.90 -1.65
N TYR A 17 12.56 -10.75 -2.91
CA TYR A 17 11.60 -10.70 -4.01
C TYR A 17 11.70 -11.99 -4.83
N CYS A 18 11.32 -13.09 -4.19
CA CYS A 18 10.93 -14.31 -4.87
C CYS A 18 9.48 -14.57 -4.48
N PRO A 19 8.50 -14.48 -5.40
CA PRO A 19 7.21 -15.08 -5.20
C PRO A 19 7.38 -16.59 -5.35
N ASN A 20 7.76 -17.25 -4.25
CA ASN A 20 7.37 -18.64 -4.07
C ASN A 20 6.87 -18.76 -2.64
N PRO A 21 5.54 -18.62 -2.41
CA PRO A 21 4.99 -18.86 -1.10
C PRO A 21 5.03 -20.37 -0.92
N ASP A 22 6.13 -20.88 -0.38
CA ASP A 22 6.09 -22.20 0.20
C ASP A 22 5.17 -22.11 1.43
N THR A 23 3.87 -22.30 1.20
CA THR A 23 2.86 -22.33 2.25
C THR A 23 2.98 -23.56 3.13
N SER A 24 3.89 -24.49 2.79
CA SER A 24 4.05 -25.80 3.44
C SER A 24 4.52 -25.73 4.89
N GLY A 25 4.81 -24.54 5.43
CA GLY A 25 5.16 -24.34 6.85
C GLY A 25 4.12 -23.63 7.71
N PHE A 26 3.07 -23.00 7.13
CA PHE A 26 2.13 -22.19 7.90
C PHE A 26 0.90 -22.99 8.32
N ARG A 27 0.47 -22.82 9.57
CA ARG A 27 -0.68 -23.53 10.14
C ARG A 27 -2.02 -22.80 9.94
N ASN A 28 -1.99 -21.61 9.33
CA ASN A 28 -3.17 -20.83 8.96
C ASN A 28 -2.96 -20.07 7.64
N SER A 29 -4.08 -19.68 7.01
CA SER A 29 -4.13 -18.97 5.73
C SER A 29 -4.10 -17.44 5.82
N GLU A 30 -4.17 -16.86 7.02
CA GLU A 30 -4.33 -15.40 7.19
C GLU A 30 -2.98 -14.67 7.27
N TRP A 31 -1.96 -15.32 7.87
CA TRP A 31 -0.67 -14.68 8.15
C TRP A 31 0.07 -14.24 6.89
N GLN A 32 0.28 -15.16 5.94
CA GLN A 32 1.14 -14.91 4.79
C GLN A 32 0.57 -13.82 3.86
N PRO A 33 -0.73 -13.83 3.49
CA PRO A 33 -1.31 -12.74 2.70
C PRO A 33 -1.20 -11.38 3.39
N ASN A 34 -1.40 -11.33 4.71
CA ASN A 34 -1.25 -10.11 5.51
C ASN A 34 0.21 -9.60 5.51
N ASN A 35 1.16 -10.52 5.61
CA ASN A 35 2.60 -10.22 5.53
C ASN A 35 3.00 -9.68 4.15
N VAL A 36 2.44 -10.21 3.06
CA VAL A 36 2.66 -9.68 1.70
C VAL A 36 2.19 -8.24 1.59
N LEU A 37 1.01 -7.91 2.13
CA LEU A 37 0.51 -6.54 2.15
C LEU A 37 1.47 -5.59 2.91
N ILE A 38 1.92 -5.98 4.11
CA ILE A 38 2.87 -5.18 4.90
C ILE A 38 4.17 -4.94 4.13
N LYS A 39 4.74 -5.98 3.52
CA LYS A 39 5.96 -5.88 2.71
C LYS A 39 5.78 -4.94 1.51
N LEU A 40 4.63 -5.01 0.85
CA LEU A 40 4.33 -4.13 -0.29
C LEU A 40 4.26 -2.66 0.12
N MET A 41 3.61 -2.35 1.26
CA MET A 41 3.56 -0.98 1.78
C MET A 41 4.95 -0.46 2.14
N ASN A 42 5.76 -1.27 2.84
CA ASN A 42 7.14 -0.91 3.19
C ASN A 42 8.00 -0.68 1.94
N PHE A 43 7.89 -1.56 0.93
CA PHE A 43 8.60 -1.41 -0.33
C PHE A 43 8.35 -0.03 -0.95
N PHE A 44 7.10 0.41 -1.02
CA PHE A 44 6.79 1.71 -1.60
C PHE A 44 7.32 2.88 -0.76
N TYR A 45 7.29 2.80 0.57
CA TYR A 45 7.91 3.83 1.43
C TYR A 45 9.43 3.91 1.25
N ASP A 46 10.12 2.78 1.13
CA ASP A 46 11.57 2.74 0.99
C ASP A 46 12.05 3.15 -0.42
N SER A 47 11.21 2.92 -1.42
CA SER A 47 11.52 3.14 -2.83
C SER A 47 11.26 4.56 -3.33
N ILE A 48 10.52 5.38 -2.57
CA ILE A 48 10.28 6.79 -2.89
C ILE A 48 11.28 7.71 -2.18
N ALA A 49 11.37 8.96 -2.64
CA ALA A 49 12.18 9.96 -1.98
C ALA A 49 11.48 10.45 -0.69
N LEU A 50 12.19 10.41 0.43
CA LEU A 50 11.67 10.82 1.73
C LEU A 50 12.15 12.21 2.12
N THR A 51 13.39 12.53 1.75
CA THR A 51 14.08 13.77 2.12
C THR A 51 14.69 14.46 0.90
N THR A 52 15.12 15.71 1.06
CA THR A 52 15.84 16.44 0.01
C THR A 52 17.19 15.81 -0.34
N ALA A 53 17.77 14.99 0.54
CA ALA A 53 18.99 14.22 0.26
C ALA A 53 18.75 13.12 -0.80
N ASP A 54 17.52 12.61 -0.92
CA ASP A 54 17.15 11.62 -1.95
C ASP A 54 17.02 12.22 -3.37
N THR A 55 17.15 13.55 -3.51
CA THR A 55 17.00 14.24 -4.81
C THR A 55 18.01 13.75 -5.85
N CYS A 56 19.17 13.27 -5.40
CA CYS A 56 20.24 12.76 -6.26
C CYS A 56 20.03 11.30 -6.71
N SER A 57 19.04 10.56 -6.20
CA SER A 57 18.76 9.18 -6.62
C SER A 57 17.83 9.17 -7.84
N PRO A 58 18.31 8.78 -9.04
CA PRO A 58 17.46 8.72 -10.23
C PRO A 58 16.37 7.66 -10.10
N GLN A 59 16.66 6.54 -9.42
CA GLN A 59 15.69 5.46 -9.16
C GLN A 59 14.56 5.94 -8.24
N LYS A 60 14.88 6.59 -7.11
CA LYS A 60 13.86 7.13 -6.22
C LYS A 60 13.06 8.23 -6.90
N ARG A 61 13.69 9.09 -7.72
CA ARG A 61 12.96 10.08 -8.54
C ARG A 61 11.99 9.40 -9.50
N PHE A 62 12.43 8.36 -10.19
CA PHE A 62 11.60 7.57 -11.10
C PHE A 62 10.36 7.02 -10.38
N ILE A 63 10.56 6.30 -9.27
CA ILE A 63 9.45 5.69 -8.54
C ILE A 63 8.55 6.78 -7.95
N SER A 64 9.10 7.86 -7.39
CA SER A 64 8.33 8.99 -6.85
C SER A 64 7.42 9.62 -7.90
N LEU A 65 7.94 9.85 -9.12
CA LEU A 65 7.17 10.45 -10.21
C LEU A 65 6.10 9.48 -10.74
N TYR A 66 6.43 8.19 -10.84
CA TYR A 66 5.47 7.15 -11.19
C TYR A 66 4.29 7.12 -10.21
N VAL A 67 4.58 7.05 -8.91
CA VAL A 67 3.54 6.98 -7.88
C VAL A 67 2.77 8.28 -7.74
N LEU A 68 3.36 9.44 -8.08
CA LEU A 68 2.61 10.70 -8.16
C LEU A 68 1.52 10.63 -9.23
N ALA A 69 1.87 10.21 -10.46
CA ALA A 69 0.89 10.06 -11.55
C ALA A 69 -0.20 9.03 -11.18
N LYS A 70 0.22 7.90 -10.59
CA LYS A 70 -0.69 6.88 -10.07
C LYS A 70 -1.62 7.43 -8.99
N THR A 71 -1.12 8.25 -8.06
CA THR A 71 -1.94 8.87 -7.00
C THR A 71 -3.05 9.75 -7.57
N TYR A 72 -2.73 10.57 -8.58
CA TYR A 72 -3.72 11.40 -9.25
C TYR A 72 -4.76 10.58 -10.01
N PHE A 73 -4.35 9.50 -10.68
CA PHE A 73 -5.26 8.56 -11.32
C PHE A 73 -6.19 7.89 -10.28
N LEU A 74 -5.63 7.31 -9.21
CA LEU A 74 -6.39 6.60 -8.18
C LEU A 74 -7.41 7.50 -7.48
N SER A 75 -7.09 8.80 -7.37
CA SER A 75 -7.94 9.80 -6.70
C SER A 75 -8.90 10.52 -7.66
N SER A 76 -8.82 10.25 -8.96
CA SER A 76 -9.65 10.91 -9.99
C SER A 76 -11.13 10.55 -9.82
N ASN A 77 -11.99 11.50 -10.21
CA ASN A 77 -13.44 11.31 -10.29
C ASN A 77 -13.90 11.02 -11.73
N GLU A 78 -12.97 10.91 -12.69
CA GLU A 78 -13.26 10.59 -14.08
C GLU A 78 -13.75 9.14 -14.21
N THR A 79 -14.87 8.95 -14.91
CA THR A 79 -15.50 7.62 -15.07
C THR A 79 -14.86 6.83 -16.20
N ASN A 80 -14.25 7.50 -17.17
CA ASN A 80 -13.48 6.84 -18.22
C ASN A 80 -12.05 6.54 -17.75
N TYR A 81 -11.72 5.25 -17.67
CA TYR A 81 -10.43 4.77 -17.18
C TYR A 81 -9.21 5.37 -17.91
N GLU A 82 -9.25 5.45 -19.25
CA GLU A 82 -8.13 6.00 -20.03
C GLU A 82 -7.96 7.50 -19.82
N ARG A 83 -9.08 8.23 -19.71
CA ARG A 83 -9.05 9.66 -19.37
C ARG A 83 -8.50 9.88 -17.95
N ALA A 84 -8.86 9.02 -16.99
CA ALA A 84 -8.32 9.10 -15.63
C ALA A 84 -6.79 8.89 -15.60
N ILE A 85 -6.27 7.98 -16.44
CA ILE A 85 -4.81 7.80 -16.60
C ILE A 85 -4.18 9.04 -17.23
N ALA A 86 -4.75 9.56 -18.32
CA ALA A 86 -4.25 10.75 -18.99
C ALA A 86 -4.24 11.97 -18.05
N GLU A 87 -5.27 12.12 -17.22
CA GLU A 87 -5.34 13.13 -16.17
C GLU A 87 -4.22 12.94 -15.14
N GLY A 88 -4.00 11.71 -14.69
CA GLY A 88 -2.92 11.37 -13.76
C GLY A 88 -1.54 11.78 -14.28
N ARG A 89 -1.24 11.46 -15.54
CA ARG A 89 -0.03 11.89 -16.25
C ARG A 89 0.05 13.41 -16.32
N HIS A 90 -1.00 14.07 -16.81
CA HIS A 90 -1.01 15.52 -17.02
C HIS A 90 -0.81 16.30 -15.72
N LYS A 91 -1.41 15.84 -14.61
CA LYS A 91 -1.20 16.45 -13.29
C LYS A 91 0.22 16.24 -12.77
N ALA A 92 0.82 15.07 -12.98
CA ALA A 92 2.21 14.81 -12.59
C ALA A 92 3.22 15.61 -13.43
N GLU A 93 2.95 15.82 -14.72
CA GLU A 93 3.80 16.62 -15.62
C GLU A 93 3.94 18.08 -15.15
N LYS A 94 2.91 18.64 -14.50
CA LYS A 94 2.97 19.99 -13.91
C LYS A 94 3.90 20.09 -12.70
N GLN A 95 4.32 18.95 -12.13
CA GLN A 95 5.14 18.89 -10.92
C GLN A 95 6.62 18.55 -11.19
N LEU A 96 7.04 18.41 -12.45
CA LEU A 96 8.41 17.95 -12.79
C LEU A 96 9.53 18.84 -12.23
N LYS A 97 9.28 20.14 -12.06
CA LYS A 97 10.26 21.08 -11.49
C LYS A 97 10.46 20.92 -9.97
N GLN A 98 9.64 20.12 -9.31
CA GLN A 98 9.74 19.90 -7.87
C GLN A 98 10.84 18.87 -7.52
N THR A 99 11.26 18.91 -6.25
CA THR A 99 12.19 17.92 -5.69
C THR A 99 11.52 16.55 -5.62
N SER A 100 12.30 15.48 -5.66
CA SER A 100 11.77 14.11 -5.60
C SER A 100 10.93 13.89 -4.34
N ALA A 101 11.33 14.46 -3.20
CA ALA A 101 10.58 14.35 -1.94
C ALA A 101 9.22 15.07 -1.99
N ALA A 102 9.14 16.22 -2.67
CA ALA A 102 7.86 16.93 -2.87
C ALA A 102 6.92 16.12 -3.79
N ILE A 103 7.46 15.57 -4.88
CA ILE A 103 6.74 14.69 -5.81
C ILE A 103 6.21 13.42 -5.10
N ALA A 104 6.97 12.85 -4.16
CA ALA A 104 6.56 11.69 -3.37
C ALA A 104 5.51 12.00 -2.28
N GLY A 105 5.34 13.27 -1.90
CA GLY A 105 4.46 13.71 -0.81
C GLY A 105 3.00 13.23 -0.95
N PRO A 106 2.32 13.47 -2.08
CA PRO A 106 0.94 13.04 -2.28
C PRO A 106 0.73 11.54 -2.11
N PHE A 107 1.66 10.72 -2.59
CA PHE A 107 1.56 9.27 -2.45
C PHE A 107 1.72 8.84 -0.98
N ARG A 108 2.64 9.45 -0.22
CA ARG A 108 2.74 9.19 1.23
C ARG A 108 1.44 9.50 1.96
N GLY A 109 0.82 10.64 1.67
CA GLY A 109 -0.48 11.00 2.25
C GLY A 109 -1.59 9.99 1.89
N LEU A 110 -1.57 9.43 0.68
CA LEU A 110 -2.49 8.36 0.30
C LEU A 110 -2.25 7.08 1.12
N VAL A 111 -1.00 6.65 1.26
CA VAL A 111 -0.67 5.46 2.05
C VAL A 111 -0.98 5.67 3.53
N ASP A 112 -0.67 6.83 4.10
CA ASP A 112 -1.03 7.20 5.48
C ASP A 112 -2.56 7.13 5.69
N SER A 113 -3.34 7.61 4.71
CA SER A 113 -4.81 7.55 4.75
C SER A 113 -5.31 6.11 4.76
N ILE A 114 -4.75 5.24 3.92
CA ILE A 114 -5.08 3.81 3.89
C ILE A 114 -4.71 3.15 5.21
N LEU A 115 -3.48 3.36 5.70
CA LEU A 115 -2.99 2.81 6.97
C LEU A 115 -3.87 3.26 8.14
N SER A 116 -4.33 4.50 8.16
CA SER A 116 -5.23 4.98 9.22
C SER A 116 -6.52 4.16 9.33
N VAL A 117 -6.96 3.56 8.22
CA VAL A 117 -8.14 2.67 8.16
C VAL A 117 -7.76 1.23 8.50
N ILE A 118 -6.65 0.71 7.98
CA ILE A 118 -6.36 -0.74 8.05
C ILE A 118 -5.39 -1.16 9.15
N ASP A 119 -4.79 -0.23 9.88
CA ASP A 119 -3.79 -0.54 10.91
C ASP A 119 -4.33 -1.53 11.96
N GLN A 120 -5.53 -1.28 12.50
CA GLN A 120 -6.13 -2.20 13.47
C GLN A 120 -6.45 -3.59 12.86
N PRO A 121 -7.09 -3.71 11.68
CA PRO A 121 -7.25 -5.02 11.02
C PRO A 121 -5.95 -5.76 10.73
N LEU A 122 -4.87 -5.06 10.38
CA LEU A 122 -3.54 -5.66 10.21
C LEU A 122 -3.05 -6.26 11.54
N ASN A 123 -3.17 -5.49 12.62
CA ASN A 123 -2.76 -5.91 13.97
C ASN A 123 -3.61 -7.05 14.53
N ASP A 124 -4.91 -7.09 14.21
CA ASP A 124 -5.79 -8.21 14.57
C ASP A 124 -5.26 -9.53 14.01
N VAL A 125 -4.82 -9.55 12.74
CA VAL A 125 -4.25 -10.74 12.09
C VAL A 125 -2.89 -11.09 12.69
N LEU A 126 -2.00 -10.09 12.87
CA LEU A 126 -0.67 -10.32 13.47
C LEU A 126 -0.75 -10.90 14.89
N THR A 127 -1.78 -10.51 15.65
CA THR A 127 -1.99 -10.98 17.02
C THR A 127 -2.65 -12.36 17.05
N SER A 128 -3.64 -12.58 16.18
CA SER A 128 -4.51 -13.77 16.24
C SER A 128 -4.00 -14.95 15.45
N CYS A 129 -3.22 -14.71 14.39
CA CYS A 129 -2.88 -15.70 13.38
C CYS A 129 -1.37 -15.71 13.15
N LYS A 130 -0.59 -16.04 14.18
CA LYS A 130 0.88 -16.21 14.04
C LYS A 130 1.18 -17.43 13.15
N PRO A 131 2.38 -17.55 12.54
CA PRO A 131 2.72 -18.63 11.62
C PRO A 131 2.42 -20.05 12.13
N ASP A 132 2.58 -20.26 13.43
CA ASP A 132 2.42 -21.52 14.16
C ASP A 132 1.01 -21.73 14.75
N THR A 133 0.15 -20.72 14.68
CA THR A 133 -1.24 -20.82 15.15
C THR A 133 -2.07 -21.67 14.18
N TYR A 134 -2.77 -22.66 14.71
CA TYR A 134 -3.67 -23.50 13.91
C TYR A 134 -4.85 -22.70 13.36
N GLN A 135 -5.37 -23.15 12.22
CA GLN A 135 -6.40 -22.44 11.47
C GLN A 135 -7.67 -22.15 12.29
N ASP A 136 -8.10 -23.08 13.12
CA ASP A 136 -9.32 -22.93 13.93
C ASP A 136 -9.11 -21.93 15.05
N ASP A 137 -7.97 -21.98 15.76
CA ASP A 137 -7.60 -21.01 16.79
C ASP A 137 -7.44 -19.60 16.20
N CYS A 138 -6.79 -19.49 15.04
CA CYS A 138 -6.66 -18.23 14.31
C CYS A 138 -8.03 -17.62 13.99
N LYS A 139 -8.97 -18.43 13.46
CA LYS A 139 -10.34 -17.96 13.17
C LYS A 139 -11.08 -17.56 14.43
N ALA A 140 -11.01 -18.36 15.49
CA ALA A 140 -11.68 -18.08 16.76
C ALA A 140 -11.18 -16.75 17.36
N ASN A 141 -9.86 -16.59 17.47
CA ASN A 141 -9.24 -15.38 18.01
C ASN A 141 -9.56 -14.15 17.16
N LEU A 142 -9.44 -14.27 15.83
CA LEU A 142 -9.68 -13.15 14.91
C LEU A 142 -11.15 -12.68 14.97
N ASN A 143 -12.10 -13.62 15.05
CA ASN A 143 -13.52 -13.31 15.20
C ASN A 143 -13.81 -12.61 16.53
N ASP A 144 -13.20 -13.11 17.61
CA ASP A 144 -13.35 -12.54 18.95
C ASP A 144 -12.79 -11.10 19.04
N TYR A 145 -11.58 -10.85 18.50
CA TYR A 145 -11.02 -9.50 18.39
C TYR A 145 -11.91 -8.56 17.58
N ARG A 146 -12.35 -8.96 16.38
CA ARG A 146 -13.21 -8.14 15.53
C ARG A 146 -14.56 -7.84 16.18
N ALA A 147 -15.14 -8.81 16.88
CA ALA A 147 -16.39 -8.63 17.62
C ALA A 147 -16.24 -7.67 18.81
N ARG A 148 -15.09 -7.68 19.51
CA ARG A 148 -14.79 -6.68 20.54
C ARG A 148 -14.68 -5.27 19.94
N TYR A 149 -13.89 -5.10 18.89
CA TYR A 149 -13.71 -3.79 18.27
C TYR A 149 -14.99 -3.23 17.64
N GLU A 150 -15.86 -4.08 17.08
CA GLU A 150 -17.17 -3.62 16.59
C GLU A 150 -18.07 -3.10 17.72
N LYS A 151 -17.95 -3.66 18.94
CA LYS A 151 -18.68 -3.16 20.12
C LYS A 151 -18.13 -1.82 20.61
N GLU A 152 -16.80 -1.67 20.61
CA GLU A 152 -16.12 -0.45 21.05
C GLU A 152 -16.25 0.69 20.03
N CYS A 153 -16.19 0.34 18.75
CA CYS A 153 -16.28 1.27 17.64
C CYS A 153 -17.22 0.74 16.56
N LYS A 154 -18.44 1.27 16.55
CA LYS A 154 -19.47 0.91 15.58
C LYS A 154 -19.02 1.26 14.16
N GLY A 155 -19.05 0.28 13.27
CA GLY A 155 -18.60 0.43 11.88
C GLY A 155 -17.22 -0.15 11.59
N TYR A 156 -16.56 -0.79 12.58
CA TYR A 156 -15.23 -1.38 12.42
C TYR A 156 -15.14 -2.40 11.26
N HIS A 157 -16.23 -3.12 10.97
CA HIS A 157 -16.33 -4.01 9.81
C HIS A 157 -16.00 -3.33 8.47
N ASN A 158 -16.17 -2.00 8.34
CA ASN A 158 -15.75 -1.26 7.15
C ASN A 158 -14.23 -1.24 7.01
N ASN A 159 -13.50 -1.05 8.11
CA ASN A 159 -12.03 -1.13 8.16
C ASN A 159 -11.55 -2.53 7.78
N VAL A 160 -12.19 -3.57 8.34
CA VAL A 160 -11.92 -4.97 8.00
C VAL A 160 -12.19 -5.26 6.52
N ALA A 161 -13.24 -4.68 5.94
CA ALA A 161 -13.57 -4.84 4.53
C ALA A 161 -12.49 -4.22 3.61
N VAL A 162 -12.00 -3.02 3.92
CA VAL A 162 -10.90 -2.38 3.18
C VAL A 162 -9.63 -3.21 3.29
N HIS A 163 -9.25 -3.62 4.51
CA HIS A 163 -8.10 -4.49 4.76
C HIS A 163 -8.18 -5.79 3.95
N SER A 164 -9.33 -6.44 3.94
CA SER A 164 -9.53 -7.70 3.22
C SER A 164 -9.41 -7.51 1.71
N ARG A 165 -9.96 -6.42 1.16
CA ARG A 165 -9.82 -6.09 -0.27
C ARG A 165 -8.38 -5.79 -0.64
N LEU A 166 -7.70 -4.97 0.15
CA LEU A 166 -6.32 -4.59 -0.10
C LEU A 166 -5.36 -5.77 0.04
N THR A 167 -5.60 -6.66 1.01
CA THR A 167 -4.85 -7.92 1.16
C THR A 167 -5.02 -8.80 -0.07
N ARG A 168 -6.26 -9.00 -0.55
CA ARG A 168 -6.48 -9.75 -1.80
C ARG A 168 -5.78 -9.10 -2.98
N TRP A 169 -5.88 -7.78 -3.12
CA TRP A 169 -5.23 -7.03 -4.20
C TRP A 169 -3.71 -7.21 -4.18
N ALA A 170 -3.06 -7.06 -3.01
CA ALA A 170 -1.61 -7.17 -2.85
C ALA A 170 -1.08 -8.58 -3.17
N ASN A 171 -1.93 -9.60 -3.08
CA ASN A 171 -1.60 -10.99 -3.37
C ASN A 171 -1.99 -11.43 -4.79
N ARG A 172 -2.48 -10.51 -5.64
CA ARG A 172 -2.72 -10.82 -7.06
C ARG A 172 -1.40 -10.87 -7.83
N GLN A 173 -1.29 -11.80 -8.77
CA GLN A 173 -0.09 -11.91 -9.60
C GLN A 173 0.18 -10.63 -10.40
N ASP A 174 -0.86 -10.02 -11.00
CA ASP A 174 -0.71 -8.79 -11.77
C ASP A 174 -0.26 -7.57 -10.93
N ALA A 175 -0.57 -7.53 -9.62
CA ALA A 175 -0.07 -6.51 -8.70
C ALA A 175 1.40 -6.76 -8.30
N ILE A 176 1.79 -8.03 -8.14
CA ILE A 176 3.17 -8.44 -7.88
C ILE A 176 4.03 -8.12 -9.09
N ASP A 177 3.62 -8.56 -10.28
CA ASP A 177 4.28 -8.29 -11.56
C ASP A 177 4.40 -6.78 -11.81
N HIS A 178 3.39 -5.99 -11.42
CA HIS A 178 3.43 -4.54 -11.53
C HIS A 178 4.59 -3.94 -10.73
N THR A 179 4.77 -4.43 -9.51
CA THR A 179 5.81 -3.95 -8.61
C THR A 179 7.20 -4.37 -9.08
N GLU A 180 7.36 -5.61 -9.57
CA GLU A 180 8.62 -6.09 -10.17
C GLU A 180 9.02 -5.29 -11.40
N ASP A 181 8.08 -5.10 -12.34
CA ASP A 181 8.31 -4.33 -13.55
C ASP A 181 8.67 -2.87 -13.24
N LEU A 182 8.04 -2.28 -12.21
CA LEU A 182 8.35 -0.91 -11.78
C LEU A 182 9.79 -0.82 -11.26
N VAL A 183 10.23 -1.77 -10.44
CA VAL A 183 11.62 -1.85 -9.96
C VAL A 183 12.57 -1.98 -11.15
N HIS A 184 12.29 -2.90 -12.07
CA HIS A 184 13.12 -3.10 -13.25
C HIS A 184 13.22 -1.83 -14.11
N ALA A 185 12.08 -1.18 -14.39
CA ALA A 185 12.03 0.06 -15.15
C ALA A 185 12.79 1.20 -14.45
N SER A 186 12.71 1.31 -13.13
CA SER A 186 13.45 2.35 -12.38
C SER A 186 14.97 2.21 -12.51
N ASN A 187 15.46 0.99 -12.74
CA ASN A 187 16.88 0.69 -12.90
C ASN A 187 17.38 0.98 -14.32
N THR A 188 16.53 0.83 -15.33
CA THR A 188 16.92 0.90 -16.75
C THR A 188 16.52 2.19 -17.44
N MET A 189 15.42 2.82 -17.03
CA MET A 189 14.87 4.02 -17.67
C MET A 189 15.34 5.29 -16.98
N ARG A 190 15.52 6.37 -17.76
CA ARG A 190 15.94 7.69 -17.27
C ARG A 190 15.10 8.79 -17.91
N GLY A 191 14.98 9.91 -17.21
CA GLY A 191 14.25 11.10 -17.67
C GLY A 191 12.78 11.07 -17.27
N ASP A 192 12.31 12.20 -16.77
CA ASP A 192 10.97 12.34 -16.17
C ASP A 192 9.83 12.02 -17.15
N VAL A 193 9.96 12.47 -18.41
CA VAL A 193 8.95 12.22 -19.46
C VAL A 193 8.83 10.73 -19.75
N ALA A 194 9.95 10.00 -19.80
CA ALA A 194 9.93 8.55 -20.02
C ALA A 194 9.22 7.80 -18.90
N VAL A 195 9.30 8.28 -17.65
CA VAL A 195 8.56 7.71 -16.51
C VAL A 195 7.06 7.89 -16.69
N LEU A 196 6.64 9.07 -17.11
CA LEU A 196 5.22 9.40 -17.31
C LEU A 196 4.63 8.63 -18.50
N ASP A 197 5.39 8.46 -19.57
CA ASP A 197 4.97 7.63 -20.71
C ASP A 197 4.93 6.14 -20.33
N TYR A 198 5.87 5.67 -19.51
CA TYR A 198 5.84 4.33 -18.93
C TYR A 198 4.60 4.12 -18.06
N PHE A 199 4.26 5.07 -17.20
CA PHE A 199 3.03 5.06 -16.41
C PHE A 199 1.79 4.93 -17.30
N GLN A 200 1.66 5.78 -18.32
CA GLN A 200 0.49 5.76 -19.19
C GLN A 200 0.38 4.43 -19.95
N LYS A 201 1.48 3.94 -20.55
CA LYS A 201 1.50 2.70 -21.33
C LYS A 201 1.17 1.48 -20.48
N THR A 202 1.81 1.34 -19.32
CA THR A 202 1.62 0.16 -18.47
C THR A 202 0.28 0.16 -17.76
N SER A 203 -0.19 1.32 -17.31
CA SER A 203 -1.46 1.45 -16.59
C SER A 203 -2.69 1.27 -17.50
N ALA A 204 -2.58 1.68 -18.76
CA ALA A 204 -3.68 1.56 -19.72
C ALA A 204 -3.84 0.13 -20.27
N VAL A 205 -2.73 -0.60 -20.43
CA VAL A 205 -2.70 -1.86 -21.19
C VAL A 205 -2.44 -3.06 -20.29
N LYS A 206 -1.38 -3.03 -19.47
CA LYS A 206 -0.87 -4.23 -18.80
C LYS A 206 -1.51 -4.48 -17.44
N TYR A 207 -1.73 -3.43 -16.65
CA TYR A 207 -2.14 -3.55 -15.24
C TYR A 207 -3.53 -2.99 -14.95
N LYS A 208 -4.40 -2.96 -15.97
CA LYS A 208 -5.71 -2.33 -15.89
C LYS A 208 -6.57 -2.88 -14.75
N ASP A 209 -6.63 -4.20 -14.60
CA ASP A 209 -7.50 -4.83 -13.60
C ASP A 209 -7.00 -4.59 -12.17
N ALA A 210 -5.70 -4.79 -11.92
CA ALA A 210 -5.08 -4.46 -10.65
C ALA A 210 -5.28 -2.97 -10.27
N LEU A 211 -5.10 -2.06 -11.22
CA LEU A 211 -5.24 -0.63 -10.97
C LEU A 211 -6.70 -0.19 -10.80
N THR A 212 -7.64 -0.84 -11.48
CA THR A 212 -9.07 -0.60 -11.30
C THR A 212 -9.53 -1.02 -9.90
N GLU A 213 -9.12 -2.21 -9.43
CA GLU A 213 -9.44 -2.63 -8.07
C GLU A 213 -8.80 -1.71 -7.02
N LEU A 214 -7.52 -1.33 -7.22
CA LEU A 214 -6.86 -0.40 -6.32
C LEU A 214 -7.55 0.97 -6.32
N GLN A 215 -7.99 1.48 -7.47
CA GLN A 215 -8.77 2.71 -7.56
C GLN A 215 -10.06 2.58 -6.76
N GLY A 216 -10.79 1.47 -6.90
CA GLY A 216 -11.99 1.19 -6.12
C GLY A 216 -11.75 1.17 -4.61
N ILE A 217 -10.61 0.63 -4.16
CA ILE A 217 -10.21 0.65 -2.74
C ILE A 217 -9.90 2.09 -2.29
N VAL A 218 -9.15 2.86 -3.08
CA VAL A 218 -8.83 4.26 -2.76
C VAL A 218 -10.09 5.13 -2.68
N GLN A 219 -11.02 4.95 -3.62
CA GLN A 219 -12.29 5.67 -3.60
C GLN A 219 -13.14 5.27 -2.39
N GLN A 220 -13.13 3.98 -2.01
CA GLN A 220 -13.76 3.51 -0.77
C GLN A 220 -13.15 4.19 0.47
N VAL A 221 -11.83 4.33 0.55
CA VAL A 221 -11.15 5.02 1.66
C VAL A 221 -11.49 6.51 1.69
N LYS A 222 -11.50 7.17 0.53
CA LYS A 222 -11.73 8.61 0.40
C LYS A 222 -13.17 9.03 0.70
N HIS A 223 -14.15 8.20 0.34
CA HIS A 223 -15.57 8.52 0.42
C HIS A 223 -16.34 7.68 1.45
N GLY A 224 -15.71 6.66 2.01
CA GLY A 224 -16.30 5.83 3.05
C GLY A 224 -16.33 6.51 4.42
N VAL A 225 -17.12 5.96 5.32
CA VAL A 225 -17.22 6.40 6.73
C VAL A 225 -16.42 5.43 7.59
N PHE A 226 -15.29 5.89 8.10
CA PHE A 226 -14.39 5.13 8.98
C PHE A 226 -14.28 5.85 10.32
N ASN A 227 -15.11 5.42 11.28
CA ASN A 227 -15.12 6.00 12.63
C ASN A 227 -14.02 5.40 13.53
N CYS A 228 -13.37 4.33 13.07
CA CYS A 228 -12.48 3.48 13.85
C CYS A 228 -11.04 3.57 13.34
N ASN A 229 -10.52 4.80 13.19
CA ASN A 229 -9.18 5.01 12.67
C ASN A 229 -8.13 4.84 13.78
N ALA A 230 -6.89 4.46 13.45
CA ALA A 230 -5.83 4.26 14.44
C ALA A 230 -5.64 5.49 15.38
N LEU A 231 -5.93 6.70 14.89
CA LEU A 231 -5.87 7.94 15.68
C LEU A 231 -6.99 8.07 16.74
N SER A 232 -8.10 7.33 16.65
CA SER A 232 -9.15 7.32 17.67
C SER A 232 -8.87 6.36 18.83
N PHE A 233 -7.91 5.42 18.67
CA PHE A 233 -7.53 4.45 19.71
C PHE A 233 -6.30 4.85 20.54
N VAL A 234 -5.68 6.00 20.27
CA VAL A 234 -4.55 6.53 21.08
C VAL A 234 -5.01 7.19 22.39
N ASN A 235 -6.32 7.27 22.65
CA ASN A 235 -6.84 7.69 23.94
C ASN A 235 -7.54 6.53 24.65
N ILE A 236 -7.20 6.37 25.93
CA ILE A 236 -7.68 5.38 26.92
C ILE A 236 -6.82 4.10 26.96
N HIS A 237 -5.60 4.24 27.49
CA HIS A 237 -5.14 3.53 28.70
C HIS A 237 -3.73 4.01 29.06
N CYS A 238 -3.65 5.25 29.53
CA CYS A 238 -2.69 5.62 30.57
C CYS A 238 -3.51 6.14 31.73
N LEU A 239 -3.90 5.24 32.62
CA LEU A 239 -4.10 5.43 34.06
C LEU A 239 -4.04 4.04 34.71
#